data_AF-A0A7L2PNI0-F1
#
_entry.id   AF-A0A7L2PNI0-F1
#
_cell.length_a   1.000
_cell.length_b   1.000
_cell.length_c   1.000
_cell.angle_alpha   90.00
_cell.angle_beta   90.00
_cell.angle_gamma   90.00
#
_symmetry.space_group_name_H-M   'P 1'
#
loop_
_entity.id
_entity.type
_entity.pdbx_description
1 polymer ?
#
loop_
_entity_poly.entity_id
_entity_poly.type
_entity_poly.pdbx_seq_one_letter_code
_entity_poly.pdbx_strand_id
1 'polypeptide(L)'
;IKALFNNDCEEVFKIQWPTCAERRSFFEDLVMKQAAEPPASKNNSARQPLEVLPVAPPPKPRQLTEEEIKQLEEQEEDTLRELRIYLRDVTHRLVIDRRFRAFTKPVDPEEVPDYNAVIKQPMDLSTVLSKIDMHQYPTARDFLKDIDLICSNALEYNPAKDPGDRLLRHRACALRDTAYSIVREEMDEDFEQRCQEIKESRKQRGSDCASSSCCVMPKEDSVPGCKKTDPKCNEKLKMLAVPVDVSTPCSKGKLFFTQTFLEKVLKPLFL
;
A
#
# COMPACT_ATOMS: atom_id res chain seq x y z
N ILE A 1 -6.13 12.04 -64.76
CA ILE A 1 -5.01 13.01 -64.96
C ILE A 1 -4.54 13.09 -66.43
N LYS A 2 -4.49 11.98 -67.20
CA LYS A 2 -4.10 12.02 -68.64
C LYS A 2 -5.05 12.77 -69.60
N ALA A 3 -6.21 13.23 -69.14
CA ALA A 3 -7.18 13.97 -69.96
C ALA A 3 -7.15 15.50 -69.74
N LEU A 4 -6.21 16.02 -68.94
CA LEU A 4 -6.10 17.45 -68.61
C LEU A 4 -5.15 18.23 -69.53
N PHE A 5 -4.32 17.54 -70.32
CA PHE A 5 -3.33 18.18 -71.18
C PHE A 5 -3.70 17.91 -72.64
N ASN A 6 -4.22 18.93 -73.31
CA ASN A 6 -4.56 18.88 -74.72
C ASN A 6 -3.26 18.99 -75.54
N ASN A 7 -2.91 17.95 -76.32
CA ASN A 7 -1.65 17.91 -77.07
C ASN A 7 -1.62 18.87 -78.28
N ASP A 8 -2.75 19.48 -78.62
CA ASP A 8 -2.90 20.40 -79.75
C ASP A 8 -2.64 21.86 -79.37
N CYS A 9 -2.42 22.15 -78.09
CA CYS A 9 -1.96 23.44 -77.60
C CYS A 9 -0.46 23.31 -77.26
N GLU A 10 0.39 24.23 -77.72
CA GLU A 10 1.86 24.23 -77.51
C GLU A 10 2.30 24.35 -76.02
N GLU A 11 1.40 24.16 -75.07
CA GLU A 11 1.61 24.31 -73.63
C GLU A 11 2.21 23.06 -72.95
N VAL A 12 2.41 21.96 -73.68
CA VAL A 12 3.02 20.72 -73.14
C VAL A 12 4.50 20.63 -73.54
N PHE A 13 5.37 21.22 -72.71
CA PHE A 13 6.83 21.04 -72.84
C PHE A 13 7.25 19.64 -72.37
N LYS A 14 7.66 18.78 -73.32
CA LYS A 14 8.26 17.48 -73.00
C LYS A 14 9.73 17.67 -72.64
N ILE A 15 10.02 17.74 -71.34
CA ILE A 15 11.39 17.74 -70.82
C ILE A 15 11.99 16.35 -71.05
N GLN A 16 13.08 16.28 -71.83
CA GLN A 16 13.83 15.03 -71.99
C GLN A 16 14.68 14.77 -70.74
N TRP A 17 14.82 13.49 -70.36
CA TRP A 17 15.67 13.12 -69.24
C TRP A 17 17.13 13.40 -69.59
N PRO A 18 17.86 14.17 -68.75
CA PRO A 18 19.26 14.46 -69.00
C PRO A 18 20.08 13.17 -69.09
N THR A 19 20.87 13.08 -70.15
CA THR A 19 21.78 11.96 -70.38
C THR A 19 22.86 11.88 -69.28
N CYS A 20 23.52 10.74 -69.14
CA CYS A 20 24.61 10.59 -68.17
C CYS A 20 25.76 11.61 -68.41
N ALA A 21 25.98 12.03 -69.66
CA ALA A 21 26.98 13.04 -69.99
C ALA A 21 26.56 14.44 -69.52
N GLU A 22 25.31 14.83 -69.75
CA GLU A 22 24.77 16.13 -69.33
C GLU A 22 24.72 16.25 -67.80
N ARG A 23 24.31 15.18 -67.11
CA ARG A 23 24.34 15.15 -65.64
C ARG A 23 25.77 15.28 -65.12
N ARG A 24 26.73 14.57 -65.73
CA ARG A 24 28.13 14.66 -65.32
C ARG A 24 28.66 16.07 -65.53
N SER A 25 28.44 16.68 -66.70
CA SER A 25 28.90 18.05 -66.98
C SER A 25 28.29 19.07 -66.03
N PHE A 26 26.99 18.96 -65.74
CA PHE A 26 26.32 19.89 -64.82
C PHE A 26 26.86 19.80 -63.38
N PHE A 27 27.12 18.59 -62.89
CA PHE A 27 27.56 18.37 -61.51
C PHE A 27 29.08 18.28 -61.32
N GLU A 28 29.87 18.30 -62.39
CA GLU A 28 31.33 18.17 -62.33
C GLU A 28 31.95 19.26 -61.46
N ASP A 29 31.52 20.51 -61.64
CA ASP A 29 32.07 21.63 -60.89
C ASP A 29 31.75 21.53 -59.38
N LEU A 30 30.49 21.23 -59.05
CA LEU A 30 30.05 21.12 -57.66
C LEU A 30 30.68 19.93 -56.94
N VAL A 31 30.70 18.76 -57.56
CA VAL A 31 31.11 17.51 -56.89
C VAL A 31 32.62 17.29 -56.98
N MET A 32 33.21 17.49 -58.16
CA MET A 32 34.62 17.15 -58.39
C MET A 32 35.58 18.31 -58.14
N LYS A 33 35.11 19.57 -58.15
CA LYS A 33 35.96 20.73 -57.86
C LYS A 33 35.64 21.38 -56.52
N GLN A 34 34.37 21.64 -56.22
CA GLN A 34 34.00 22.35 -54.98
C GLN A 34 33.96 21.44 -53.75
N ALA A 35 33.41 20.23 -53.87
CA ALA A 35 33.28 19.30 -52.74
C ALA A 35 34.50 18.39 -52.53
N ALA A 36 35.38 18.27 -53.53
CA ALA A 36 36.59 17.46 -53.45
C ALA A 36 37.77 18.19 -52.78
N GLU A 37 37.73 19.53 -52.73
CA GLU A 37 38.74 20.29 -52.01
C GLU A 37 38.49 20.22 -50.49
N PRO A 38 39.48 19.76 -49.69
CA PRO A 38 39.37 19.83 -48.25
C PRO A 38 39.23 21.30 -47.83
N PRO A 39 38.43 21.62 -46.80
CA PRO A 39 38.30 23.00 -46.33
C PRO A 39 39.68 23.56 -46.02
N ALA A 40 39.94 24.80 -46.45
CA ALA A 40 41.24 25.44 -46.32
C ALA A 40 41.79 25.26 -44.89
N SER A 41 42.90 24.52 -44.77
CA SER A 41 43.52 24.25 -43.48
C SER A 41 44.04 25.55 -42.88
N LYS A 42 43.30 26.11 -41.91
CA LYS A 42 43.77 27.23 -41.11
C LYS A 42 44.84 26.70 -40.15
N ASN A 43 46.07 26.51 -40.64
CA ASN A 43 47.22 26.07 -39.85
C ASN A 43 47.73 27.13 -38.85
N ASN A 44 46.94 28.16 -38.54
CA ASN A 44 47.20 29.07 -37.42
C ASN A 44 46.28 28.83 -36.20
N SER A 45 45.40 27.82 -36.25
CA SER A 45 44.72 27.34 -35.04
C SER A 45 45.64 26.40 -34.28
N ALA A 46 46.75 26.95 -33.76
CA ALA A 46 47.52 26.31 -32.71
C ALA A 46 46.54 25.89 -31.62
N ARG A 47 46.37 24.57 -31.42
CA ARG A 47 45.68 23.92 -30.29
C ARG A 47 44.87 24.89 -29.42
N GLN A 48 43.78 25.45 -29.94
CA GLN A 48 42.83 26.10 -29.04
C GLN A 48 42.16 24.94 -28.31
N PRO A 49 42.33 24.80 -26.98
CA PRO A 49 41.54 23.84 -26.24
C PRO A 49 40.09 24.24 -26.53
N LEU A 50 39.31 23.34 -27.13
CA LEU A 50 37.88 23.54 -27.23
C LEU A 50 37.41 23.86 -25.81
N GLU A 51 36.78 25.02 -25.63
CA GLU A 51 36.28 25.45 -24.34
C GLU A 51 35.30 24.39 -23.87
N VAL A 52 35.74 23.56 -22.91
CA VAL A 52 34.92 22.49 -22.35
C VAL A 52 33.83 23.18 -21.57
N LEU A 53 32.65 23.29 -22.18
CA LEU A 53 31.47 23.81 -21.51
C LEU A 53 31.25 22.97 -20.24
N PRO A 54 31.02 23.60 -19.08
CA PRO A 54 30.73 22.86 -17.86
C PRO A 54 29.55 21.92 -18.13
N VAL A 55 29.74 20.64 -17.84
CA VAL A 55 28.70 19.62 -17.95
C VAL A 55 27.47 20.14 -17.21
N ALA A 56 26.34 20.23 -17.91
CA ALA A 56 25.10 20.69 -17.31
C ALA A 56 24.84 19.89 -16.03
N PRO A 57 24.52 20.55 -14.89
CA PRO A 57 24.14 19.83 -13.69
C PRO A 57 23.03 18.84 -14.06
N PRO A 58 23.11 17.57 -13.62
CA PRO A 58 22.08 16.60 -13.94
C PRO A 58 20.73 17.21 -13.56
N PRO A 59 19.70 17.08 -14.42
CA PRO A 59 18.37 17.59 -14.12
C PRO A 59 17.97 17.10 -12.72
N LYS A 60 17.44 18.01 -11.90
CA LYS A 60 17.00 17.67 -10.55
C LYS A 60 16.09 16.43 -10.67
N PRO A 61 16.26 15.41 -9.80
CA PRO A 61 15.42 14.23 -9.82
C PRO A 61 13.95 14.65 -9.93
N ARG A 62 13.22 14.04 -10.87
CA ARG A 62 11.79 14.33 -11.08
C ARG A 62 11.10 14.19 -9.72
N GLN A 63 10.60 15.29 -9.18
CA GLN A 63 9.70 15.27 -8.04
C GLN A 63 8.33 14.85 -8.57
N LEU A 64 7.71 13.85 -7.95
CA LEU A 64 6.36 13.42 -8.30
C LEU A 64 5.41 14.60 -8.16
N THR A 65 4.43 14.70 -9.06
CA THR A 65 3.38 15.72 -8.93
C THR A 65 2.53 15.46 -7.68
N GLU A 66 1.85 16.48 -7.17
CA GLU A 66 0.95 16.34 -6.02
C GLU A 66 -0.16 15.29 -6.27
N GLU A 67 -0.62 15.18 -7.52
CA GLU A 67 -1.58 14.15 -7.95
C GLU A 67 -0.98 12.74 -7.92
N GLU A 68 0.27 12.57 -8.36
CA GLU A 68 0.98 11.28 -8.30
C GLU A 68 1.22 10.85 -6.84
N ILE A 69 1.56 11.79 -5.96
CA ILE A 69 1.74 11.54 -4.53
C ILE A 69 0.42 11.06 -3.90
N LYS A 70 -0.69 11.75 -4.19
CA LYS A 70 -2.00 11.38 -3.65
C LYS A 70 -2.45 9.99 -4.11
N GLN A 71 -2.24 9.65 -5.38
CA GLN A 71 -2.56 8.31 -5.90
C GLN A 71 -1.72 7.22 -5.23
N LEU A 72 -0.43 7.49 -4.99
CA LEU A 72 0.42 6.57 -4.24
C LEU A 72 -0.10 6.37 -2.81
N GLU A 73 -0.42 7.45 -2.10
CA GLU A 73 -0.95 7.36 -0.73
C GLU A 73 -2.25 6.55 -0.66
N GLU A 74 -3.15 6.71 -1.63
CA GLU A 74 -4.39 5.94 -1.72
C GLU A 74 -4.10 4.43 -1.94
N GLN A 75 -3.17 4.10 -2.84
CA GLN A 75 -2.75 2.72 -3.08
C GLN A 75 -2.06 2.09 -1.86
N GLU A 76 -1.25 2.87 -1.14
CA GLU A 76 -0.64 2.44 0.12
C GLU A 76 -1.71 2.16 1.18
N GLU A 77 -2.71 3.03 1.32
CA GLU A 77 -3.81 2.85 2.28
C GLU A 77 -4.70 1.66 1.96
N ASP A 78 -4.96 1.37 0.69
CA ASP A 78 -5.69 0.18 0.27
C ASP A 78 -4.95 -1.11 0.65
N THR A 79 -3.62 -1.14 0.42
CA THR A 79 -2.77 -2.28 0.81
C THR A 79 -2.78 -2.47 2.34
N LEU A 80 -2.63 -1.38 3.09
CA LEU A 80 -2.67 -1.44 4.56
C LEU A 80 -4.06 -1.81 5.07
N ARG A 81 -5.14 -1.47 4.35
CA ARG A 81 -6.51 -1.87 4.72
C ARG A 81 -6.70 -3.37 4.60
N GLU A 82 -6.19 -3.96 3.52
CA GLU A 82 -6.15 -5.42 3.34
C GLU A 82 -5.39 -6.09 4.50
N LEU A 83 -4.23 -5.54 4.88
CA LEU A 83 -3.46 -6.04 6.02
C LEU A 83 -4.27 -5.99 7.31
N ARG A 84 -4.96 -4.88 7.60
CA ARG A 84 -5.78 -4.75 8.82
C ARG A 84 -6.92 -5.75 8.87
N ILE A 85 -7.58 -6.02 7.74
CA ILE A 85 -8.64 -7.02 7.66
C ILE A 85 -8.07 -8.41 7.99
N TYR A 86 -6.94 -8.75 7.38
CA TYR A 86 -6.24 -10.00 7.63
C TYR A 86 -5.86 -10.17 9.10
N LEU A 87 -5.16 -9.18 9.69
CA LEU A 87 -4.72 -9.24 11.08
C LEU A 87 -5.89 -9.37 12.06
N ARG A 88 -7.02 -8.72 11.77
CA ARG A 88 -8.24 -8.83 12.58
C ARG A 88 -8.80 -10.26 12.54
N ASP A 89 -8.84 -10.89 11.37
CA ASP A 89 -9.29 -12.28 11.23
C ASP A 89 -8.42 -13.26 12.01
N VAL A 90 -7.09 -13.16 11.86
CA VAL A 90 -6.14 -13.97 12.62
C VAL A 90 -6.38 -13.81 14.12
N THR A 91 -6.47 -12.56 14.59
CA THR A 91 -6.66 -12.27 16.02
C THR A 91 -8.01 -12.80 16.53
N HIS A 92 -9.09 -12.68 15.74
CA HIS A 92 -10.39 -13.25 16.09
C HIS A 92 -10.34 -14.77 16.26
N ARG A 93 -9.63 -15.48 15.37
CA ARG A 93 -9.43 -16.93 15.50
C ARG A 93 -8.70 -17.30 16.79
N LEU A 94 -7.69 -16.52 17.19
CA LEU A 94 -6.98 -16.71 18.46
C LEU A 94 -7.89 -16.42 19.67
N VAL A 95 -8.74 -15.39 19.61
CA VAL A 95 -9.65 -15.03 20.71
C VAL A 95 -10.74 -16.08 20.94
N ILE A 96 -11.25 -16.70 19.88
CA ILE A 96 -12.31 -17.72 19.96
C ILE A 96 -11.78 -19.04 20.56
N ASP A 97 -10.49 -19.34 20.40
CA ASP A 97 -9.89 -20.55 20.96
C ASP A 97 -9.86 -20.50 22.50
N ARG A 98 -10.56 -21.45 23.11
CA ARG A 98 -10.68 -21.57 24.57
C ARG A 98 -9.32 -21.74 25.28
N ARG A 99 -8.31 -22.27 24.59
CA ARG A 99 -6.95 -22.43 25.14
C ARG A 99 -6.31 -21.07 25.46
N PHE A 100 -6.71 -20.02 24.76
CA PHE A 100 -6.08 -18.70 24.84
C PHE A 100 -6.91 -17.69 25.63
N ARG A 101 -7.99 -18.11 26.30
CA ARG A 101 -8.90 -17.24 27.07
C ARG A 101 -8.15 -16.34 28.06
N ALA A 102 -7.09 -16.84 28.69
CA ALA A 102 -6.28 -16.11 29.67
C ALA A 102 -5.53 -14.90 29.07
N PHE A 103 -5.36 -14.85 27.75
CA PHE A 103 -4.64 -13.78 27.03
C PHE A 103 -5.58 -12.84 26.27
N THR A 104 -6.90 -13.02 26.42
CA THR A 104 -7.90 -12.23 25.65
C THR A 104 -8.13 -10.83 26.21
N LYS A 105 -7.83 -10.62 27.50
CA LYS A 105 -7.99 -9.34 28.19
C LYS A 105 -6.70 -9.01 28.96
N PRO A 106 -6.48 -7.73 29.29
CA PRO A 106 -5.39 -7.34 30.18
C PRO A 106 -5.50 -8.06 31.52
N VAL A 107 -4.35 -8.32 32.15
CA VAL A 107 -4.30 -8.84 33.53
C VAL A 107 -4.84 -7.78 34.48
N ASP A 108 -5.78 -8.18 35.34
CA ASP A 108 -6.40 -7.27 36.30
C ASP A 108 -5.44 -6.97 37.46
N PRO A 109 -5.08 -5.70 37.72
CA PRO A 109 -4.22 -5.33 38.84
C PRO A 109 -4.87 -5.57 40.21
N GLU A 110 -6.19 -5.72 40.30
CA GLU A 110 -6.85 -6.10 41.56
C GLU A 110 -6.63 -7.58 41.88
N GLU A 111 -6.64 -8.45 40.86
CA GLU A 111 -6.36 -9.88 41.01
C GLU A 111 -4.87 -10.16 41.17
N VAL A 112 -4.01 -9.39 40.47
CA VAL A 112 -2.56 -9.57 40.44
C VAL A 112 -1.82 -8.23 40.66
N PRO A 113 -1.71 -7.75 41.90
CA PRO A 113 -1.21 -6.39 42.19
C PRO A 113 0.25 -6.14 41.82
N ASP A 114 1.08 -7.17 41.81
CA ASP A 114 2.51 -7.11 41.51
C ASP A 114 2.82 -7.27 40.01
N TYR A 115 1.83 -7.58 39.17
CA TYR A 115 2.03 -7.82 37.74
C TYR A 115 2.71 -6.64 37.04
N ASN A 116 2.20 -5.42 37.25
CA ASN A 116 2.74 -4.19 36.63
C ASN A 116 4.11 -3.78 37.19
N ALA A 117 4.53 -4.33 38.34
CA ALA A 117 5.87 -4.11 38.86
C ALA A 117 6.90 -4.99 38.14
N VAL A 118 6.52 -6.23 37.84
CA VAL A 118 7.37 -7.22 37.15
C VAL A 118 7.37 -6.94 35.64
N ILE A 119 6.21 -6.95 35.00
CA ILE A 119 6.06 -6.80 33.56
C ILE A 119 5.99 -5.33 33.17
N LYS A 120 6.96 -4.88 32.37
CA LYS A 120 7.09 -3.46 31.96
C LYS A 120 6.16 -3.07 30.82
N GLN A 121 5.85 -4.01 29.94
CA GLN A 121 5.04 -3.77 28.75
C GLN A 121 3.95 -4.84 28.67
N PRO A 122 2.81 -4.67 29.37
CA PRO A 122 1.70 -5.61 29.28
C PRO A 122 1.12 -5.63 27.85
N MET A 123 0.67 -6.79 27.41
CA MET A 123 0.03 -6.98 26.11
C MET A 123 -0.99 -8.11 26.19
N ASP A 124 -2.06 -8.01 25.41
CA ASP A 124 -3.16 -8.97 25.34
C ASP A 124 -3.89 -8.85 23.99
N LEU A 125 -4.72 -9.84 23.63
CA LEU A 125 -5.36 -9.88 22.32
C LEU A 125 -6.39 -8.75 22.10
N SER A 126 -7.02 -8.22 23.15
CA SER A 126 -7.93 -7.07 23.00
C SER A 126 -7.18 -5.76 22.73
N THR A 127 -6.00 -5.60 23.35
CA THR A 127 -5.08 -4.50 23.04
C THR A 127 -4.54 -4.63 21.62
N VAL A 128 -4.20 -5.85 21.17
CA VAL A 128 -3.78 -6.10 19.78
C VAL A 128 -4.89 -5.71 18.80
N LEU A 129 -6.15 -6.08 19.04
CA LEU A 129 -7.29 -5.63 18.23
C LEU A 129 -7.40 -4.10 18.17
N SER A 130 -7.26 -3.44 19.31
CA SER A 130 -7.29 -1.98 19.39
C SER A 130 -6.13 -1.34 18.60
N LYS A 131 -4.93 -1.92 18.65
CA LYS A 131 -3.77 -1.47 17.88
C LYS A 131 -3.96 -1.66 16.36
N ILE A 132 -4.65 -2.72 15.93
CA ILE A 132 -5.06 -2.90 14.52
C ILE A 132 -5.98 -1.77 14.08
N ASP A 133 -7.00 -1.45 14.89
CA ASP A 133 -7.96 -0.38 14.60
C ASP A 133 -7.30 1.02 14.58
N MET A 134 -6.28 1.21 15.41
CA MET A 134 -5.47 2.43 15.47
C MET A 134 -4.36 2.50 14.40
N HIS A 135 -4.31 1.58 13.44
CA HIS A 135 -3.32 1.57 12.35
C HIS A 135 -1.85 1.43 12.82
N GLN A 136 -1.61 0.81 13.97
CA GLN A 136 -0.27 0.72 14.57
C GLN A 136 0.59 -0.44 14.02
N TYR A 137 0.04 -1.27 13.15
CA TYR A 137 0.75 -2.39 12.51
C TYR A 137 0.90 -2.15 11.00
N PRO A 138 2.01 -1.55 10.56
CA PRO A 138 2.27 -1.39 9.13
C PRO A 138 2.72 -2.69 8.45
N THR A 139 3.12 -3.72 9.20
CA THR A 139 3.51 -5.04 8.67
C THR A 139 3.06 -6.18 9.59
N ALA A 140 2.94 -7.41 9.06
CA ALA A 140 2.59 -8.57 9.87
C ALA A 140 3.68 -8.90 10.90
N ARG A 141 4.94 -8.55 10.62
CA ARG A 141 6.04 -8.66 11.58
C ARG A 141 5.82 -7.83 12.84
N ASP A 142 5.25 -6.62 12.73
CA ASP A 142 4.99 -5.80 13.91
C ASP A 142 3.84 -6.35 14.75
N PHE A 143 2.85 -6.98 14.11
CA PHE A 143 1.81 -7.73 14.80
C PHE A 143 2.39 -8.93 15.56
N LEU A 144 3.24 -9.74 14.92
CA LEU A 144 3.86 -10.91 15.54
C LEU A 144 4.73 -10.56 16.75
N LYS A 145 5.38 -9.39 16.76
CA LYS A 145 6.14 -8.91 17.93
C LYS A 145 5.27 -8.76 19.17
N ASP A 146 4.03 -8.28 19.03
CA ASP A 146 3.13 -8.17 20.18
C ASP A 146 2.61 -9.53 20.62
N ILE A 147 2.43 -10.48 19.70
CA ILE A 147 2.13 -11.88 20.05
C ILE A 147 3.29 -12.52 20.81
N ASP A 148 4.53 -12.28 20.37
CA ASP A 148 5.74 -12.70 21.08
C ASP A 148 5.85 -12.06 22.46
N LEU A 149 5.43 -10.79 22.59
CA LEU A 149 5.41 -10.08 23.86
C LEU A 149 4.41 -10.71 24.84
N ILE A 150 3.19 -11.06 24.39
CA ILE A 150 2.22 -11.82 25.20
C ILE A 150 2.85 -13.12 25.72
N CYS A 151 3.53 -13.85 24.83
CA CYS A 151 4.19 -15.10 25.19
C CYS A 151 5.33 -14.87 26.19
N SER A 152 6.21 -13.92 25.92
CA SER A 152 7.37 -13.60 26.74
C SER A 152 6.97 -13.14 28.14
N ASN A 153 5.98 -12.24 28.24
CA ASN A 153 5.43 -11.78 29.51
C ASN A 153 4.86 -12.94 30.35
N ALA A 154 4.15 -13.88 29.69
CA ALA A 154 3.63 -15.05 30.38
C ALA A 154 4.75 -15.98 30.89
N LEU A 155 5.83 -16.13 30.13
CA LEU A 155 6.99 -16.94 30.54
C LEU A 155 7.83 -16.27 31.63
N GLU A 156 7.90 -14.95 31.64
CA GLU A 156 8.63 -14.14 32.62
C GLU A 156 7.90 -14.09 33.96
N TYR A 157 6.59 -13.82 33.95
CA TYR A 157 5.81 -13.67 35.16
C TYR A 157 5.52 -15.02 35.87
N ASN A 158 5.24 -16.07 35.09
CA ASN A 158 4.79 -17.36 35.65
C ASN A 158 5.97 -18.35 35.72
N PRO A 159 6.56 -18.62 36.90
CA PRO A 159 7.65 -19.58 37.04
C PRO A 159 7.14 -21.02 36.85
N ALA A 160 7.91 -21.93 36.25
CA ALA A 160 7.44 -23.30 35.97
C ALA A 160 7.29 -24.23 37.22
N LYS A 161 7.10 -23.66 38.40
CA LYS A 161 7.02 -24.38 39.68
C LYS A 161 5.67 -25.06 39.83
N ASP A 162 4.59 -24.32 39.64
CA ASP A 162 3.24 -24.82 39.87
C ASP A 162 2.58 -25.39 38.60
N PRO A 163 1.65 -26.37 38.73
CA PRO A 163 0.95 -26.93 37.59
C PRO A 163 0.17 -25.87 36.78
N GLY A 164 -0.38 -24.86 37.46
CA GLY A 164 -1.09 -23.74 36.82
C GLY A 164 -0.16 -22.90 35.94
N ASP A 165 1.00 -22.52 36.47
CA ASP A 165 2.01 -21.75 35.73
C ASP A 165 2.53 -22.52 34.52
N ARG A 166 2.83 -23.81 34.68
CA ARG A 166 3.25 -24.66 33.55
C ARG A 166 2.21 -24.69 32.45
N LEU A 167 0.92 -24.75 32.81
CA LEU A 167 -0.18 -24.73 31.84
C LEU A 167 -0.28 -23.37 31.13
N LEU A 168 -0.16 -22.26 31.86
CA LEU A 168 -0.15 -20.92 31.27
C LEU A 168 1.01 -20.73 30.30
N ARG A 169 2.22 -21.13 30.68
CA ARG A 169 3.40 -21.11 29.81
C ARG A 169 3.21 -21.93 28.55
N HIS A 170 2.67 -23.15 28.68
CA HIS A 170 2.41 -24.01 27.52
C HIS A 170 1.37 -23.38 26.58
N ARG A 171 0.29 -22.81 27.12
CA ARG A 171 -0.73 -22.10 26.33
C ARG A 171 -0.17 -20.85 25.65
N ALA A 172 0.73 -20.13 26.31
CA ALA A 172 1.40 -18.96 25.74
C ALA A 172 2.27 -19.34 24.53
N CYS A 173 3.08 -20.40 24.64
CA CYS A 173 3.83 -20.92 23.49
C CYS A 173 2.89 -21.37 22.36
N ALA A 174 1.82 -22.10 22.70
CA ALA A 174 0.85 -22.56 21.72
C ALA A 174 0.12 -21.40 21.02
N LEU A 175 -0.15 -20.30 21.72
CA LEU A 175 -0.73 -19.07 21.13
C LEU A 175 0.20 -18.53 20.05
N ARG A 176 1.47 -18.29 20.41
CA ARG A 176 2.49 -17.81 19.49
C ARG A 176 2.62 -18.74 18.29
N ASP A 177 2.84 -20.03 18.53
CA ASP A 177 3.08 -21.00 17.46
C ASP A 177 1.87 -21.10 16.51
N THR A 178 0.64 -21.01 17.04
CA THR A 178 -0.59 -20.97 16.23
C THR A 178 -0.64 -19.72 15.36
N ALA A 179 -0.34 -18.54 15.92
CA ALA A 179 -0.31 -17.28 15.18
C ALA A 179 0.74 -17.32 14.06
N TYR A 180 1.95 -17.81 14.35
CA TYR A 180 3.00 -17.99 13.35
C TYR A 180 2.61 -18.98 12.26
N SER A 181 1.95 -20.09 12.59
CA SER A 181 1.49 -21.06 11.58
C SER A 181 0.47 -20.42 10.63
N ILE A 182 -0.52 -19.71 11.18
CA ILE A 182 -1.55 -19.01 10.39
C ILE A 182 -0.89 -17.98 9.47
N VAL A 183 -0.02 -17.12 10.03
CA VAL A 183 0.67 -16.07 9.26
C VAL A 183 1.53 -16.67 8.16
N ARG A 184 2.31 -17.70 8.45
CA ARG A 184 3.18 -18.35 7.47
C ARG A 184 2.42 -19.07 6.36
N GLU A 185 1.24 -19.64 6.65
CA GLU A 185 0.47 -20.42 5.69
C GLU A 185 -0.45 -19.56 4.82
N GLU A 186 -0.94 -18.44 5.35
CA GLU A 186 -1.96 -17.63 4.69
C GLU A 186 -1.43 -16.31 4.11
N MET A 187 -0.31 -15.79 4.61
CA MET A 187 0.29 -14.57 4.04
C MET A 187 1.04 -14.88 2.77
N ASP A 188 0.76 -14.06 1.76
CA ASP A 188 1.52 -14.00 0.52
C ASP A 188 2.84 -13.22 0.72
N GLU A 189 3.95 -13.77 0.22
CA GLU A 189 5.28 -13.16 0.38
C GLU A 189 5.39 -11.80 -0.32
N ASP A 190 4.77 -11.64 -1.50
CA ASP A 190 4.78 -10.38 -2.25
C ASP A 190 3.91 -9.34 -1.54
N PHE A 191 2.82 -9.76 -0.89
CA PHE A 191 1.99 -8.86 -0.07
C PHE A 191 2.74 -8.34 1.17
N GLU A 192 3.44 -9.20 1.91
CA GLU A 192 4.25 -8.75 3.05
C GLU A 192 5.40 -7.83 2.60
N GLN A 193 6.02 -8.13 1.46
CA GLN A 193 7.07 -7.29 0.88
C GLN A 193 6.53 -5.88 0.54
N ARG A 194 5.34 -5.79 -0.07
CA ARG A 194 4.68 -4.49 -0.32
C ARG A 194 4.43 -3.72 0.98
N CYS A 195 3.95 -4.39 2.03
CA CYS A 195 3.74 -3.74 3.33
C CYS A 195 5.05 -3.19 3.92
N GLN A 196 6.13 -3.95 3.79
CA GLN A 196 7.46 -3.54 4.25
C GLN A 196 8.01 -2.33 3.47
N GLU A 197 7.84 -2.32 2.15
CA GLU A 197 8.22 -1.18 1.29
C GLU A 197 7.44 0.08 1.64
N ILE A 198 6.13 -0.04 1.89
CA ILE A 198 5.28 1.08 2.34
C ILE A 198 5.81 1.65 3.66
N LYS A 199 6.12 0.78 4.63
CA LYS A 199 6.69 1.18 5.93
C LYS A 199 8.01 1.93 5.76
N GLU A 200 8.91 1.43 4.93
CA GLU A 200 10.21 2.04 4.68
C GLU A 200 10.07 3.38 3.93
N SER A 201 9.17 3.44 2.94
CA SER A 201 8.88 4.66 2.18
C SER A 201 8.28 5.76 3.07
N ARG A 202 7.31 5.43 3.94
CA ARG A 202 6.76 6.36 4.93
C ARG A 202 7.82 6.89 5.90
N LYS A 203 8.72 6.02 6.36
CA LYS A 203 9.85 6.40 7.21
C LYS A 203 10.82 7.34 6.50
N GLN A 204 11.13 7.10 5.22
CA GLN A 204 12.00 7.97 4.43
C GLN A 204 11.37 9.35 4.17
N ARG A 205 10.03 9.42 4.05
CA ARG A 205 9.28 10.67 3.90
C ARG A 205 9.05 11.43 5.21
N GLY A 206 9.47 10.89 6.35
CA GLY A 206 9.24 11.50 7.67
C GLY A 206 7.78 11.53 8.11
N SER A 207 6.95 10.65 7.54
CA SER A 207 5.54 10.49 7.91
C SER A 207 5.42 9.34 8.90
N ASP A 208 5.39 9.64 10.19
CA ASP A 208 5.19 8.65 11.24
C ASP A 208 3.74 8.15 11.26
N CYS A 209 3.57 6.83 11.39
CA CYS A 209 2.29 6.09 11.43
C CYS A 209 1.26 6.57 12.48
N ALA A 210 1.60 7.50 13.37
CA ALA A 210 0.72 7.98 14.42
C ALA A 210 -0.25 9.09 13.98
N SER A 211 -0.12 9.63 12.76
CA SER A 211 -0.72 10.93 12.41
C SER A 211 -1.70 10.93 11.23
N SER A 212 -2.11 9.77 10.69
CA SER A 212 -3.21 9.76 9.72
C SER A 212 -4.53 9.97 10.47
N SER A 213 -4.99 11.21 10.45
CA SER A 213 -6.29 11.70 10.90
C SER A 213 -7.44 10.95 10.22
N CYS A 214 -7.71 9.72 10.66
CA CYS A 214 -8.92 8.96 10.33
C CYS A 214 -9.45 8.23 11.57
N CYS A 215 -9.38 8.89 12.73
CA CYS A 215 -10.20 8.51 13.88
C CYS A 215 -11.54 9.24 13.74
N VAL A 216 -12.47 8.72 12.93
CA VAL A 216 -13.87 9.15 13.02
C VAL A 216 -14.46 8.49 14.27
N MET A 217 -14.25 9.12 15.42
CA MET A 217 -15.01 8.79 16.62
C MET A 217 -16.41 9.43 16.50
N PRO A 218 -17.50 8.72 16.80
CA PRO A 218 -18.78 9.35 17.06
C PRO A 218 -18.61 10.32 18.23
N LYS A 219 -19.02 11.58 18.05
CA LYS A 219 -19.07 12.55 19.15
C LYS A 219 -20.07 12.06 20.19
N GLU A 220 -19.60 11.83 21.42
CA GLU A 220 -20.48 11.77 22.59
C GLU A 220 -20.89 13.20 22.95
N ASP A 221 -22.17 13.50 22.78
CA ASP A 221 -22.77 14.72 23.32
C ASP A 221 -22.85 14.60 24.84
N SER A 222 -22.00 15.38 25.51
CA SER A 222 -22.08 15.64 26.93
C SER A 222 -23.07 16.78 27.17
N VAL A 223 -24.12 16.52 27.98
CA VAL A 223 -24.94 17.56 28.61
C VAL A 223 -25.03 17.28 30.12
N PRO A 224 -24.87 18.30 31.00
CA PRO A 224 -24.76 18.13 32.45
C PRO A 224 -26.14 18.05 33.14
N GLY A 225 -26.14 17.46 34.34
CA GLY A 225 -27.32 16.88 34.99
C GLY A 225 -28.37 17.81 35.60
N CYS A 226 -29.52 17.21 35.93
CA CYS A 226 -30.35 17.60 37.06
C CYS A 226 -31.25 16.42 37.51
N LYS A 227 -31.73 16.50 38.75
CA LYS A 227 -32.08 15.42 39.67
C LYS A 227 -33.49 14.83 39.48
N LYS A 228 -33.60 13.53 39.81
CA LYS A 228 -34.73 12.76 40.42
C LYS A 228 -36.12 12.86 39.76
N THR A 229 -36.65 11.73 39.26
CA THR A 229 -37.69 10.87 39.88
C THR A 229 -38.27 9.90 38.84
N ASP A 230 -38.29 8.59 39.15
CA ASP A 230 -39.15 7.55 38.53
C ASP A 230 -40.65 7.90 38.72
N PRO A 231 -41.62 7.47 37.87
CA PRO A 231 -41.78 6.05 37.48
C PRO A 231 -42.30 5.71 36.05
N LYS A 232 -41.88 4.53 35.59
CA LYS A 232 -42.62 3.49 34.83
C LYS A 232 -43.82 3.92 33.95
N CYS A 233 -43.65 3.84 32.62
CA CYS A 233 -44.74 3.47 31.70
C CYS A 233 -44.24 2.80 30.41
N ASN A 234 -44.83 1.63 30.19
CA ASN A 234 -44.90 0.73 29.07
C ASN A 234 -45.77 1.29 27.93
N GLU A 235 -45.32 1.28 26.67
CA GLU A 235 -46.17 0.97 25.50
C GLU A 235 -45.40 0.82 24.18
N LYS A 236 -46.11 0.30 23.19
CA LYS A 236 -45.68 -0.55 22.10
C LYS A 236 -46.01 0.13 20.76
N LEU A 237 -45.15 -0.05 19.75
CA LEU A 237 -45.41 -0.02 18.29
C LEU A 237 -46.02 1.25 17.65
N LYS A 238 -45.31 1.82 16.65
CA LYS A 238 -45.82 1.94 15.26
C LYS A 238 -44.75 2.44 14.27
N MET A 239 -44.65 1.74 13.15
CA MET A 239 -43.96 2.12 11.91
C MET A 239 -44.77 3.16 11.12
N LEU A 240 -44.10 3.97 10.29
CA LEU A 240 -44.52 4.58 9.01
C LEU A 240 -43.23 5.03 8.29
N ALA A 241 -42.78 4.38 7.22
CA ALA A 241 -43.13 4.53 5.79
C ALA A 241 -42.22 5.53 5.02
N VAL A 242 -41.66 5.02 3.92
CA VAL A 242 -40.69 5.59 2.94
C VAL A 242 -41.34 6.71 2.07
N PRO A 243 -40.59 7.51 1.27
CA PRO A 243 -40.32 7.10 -0.13
C PRO A 243 -38.99 7.58 -0.80
N VAL A 244 -38.44 6.69 -1.65
CA VAL A 244 -37.96 6.88 -3.04
C VAL A 244 -36.52 7.41 -3.34
N ASP A 245 -35.73 6.46 -3.88
CA ASP A 245 -34.77 6.44 -5.01
C ASP A 245 -33.87 7.63 -5.37
N VAL A 246 -32.55 7.35 -5.42
CA VAL A 246 -31.68 7.65 -6.58
C VAL A 246 -30.65 6.53 -6.75
N SER A 247 -30.48 6.09 -8.00
CA SER A 247 -29.78 4.89 -8.44
C SER A 247 -28.34 5.16 -8.96
N THR A 248 -27.40 4.25 -8.61
CA THR A 248 -26.31 3.68 -9.47
C THR A 248 -25.05 4.54 -9.73
N PRO A 249 -23.81 3.97 -9.93
CA PRO A 249 -23.39 2.56 -10.00
C PRO A 249 -22.32 2.11 -8.98
N CYS A 250 -22.44 0.85 -8.55
CA CYS A 250 -21.43 0.09 -7.83
C CYS A 250 -20.36 -0.43 -8.82
N SER A 251 -19.12 0.00 -8.64
CA SER A 251 -17.99 -0.54 -9.39
C SER A 251 -17.60 -1.91 -8.82
N LYS A 252 -17.58 -2.92 -9.69
CA LYS A 252 -17.28 -4.31 -9.34
C LYS A 252 -15.82 -4.45 -8.92
N GLY A 253 -15.55 -4.30 -7.63
CA GLY A 253 -14.31 -4.79 -7.02
C GLY A 253 -14.35 -6.31 -6.99
N LYS A 254 -13.55 -6.96 -7.85
CA LYS A 254 -13.22 -8.38 -7.70
C LYS A 254 -12.41 -8.51 -6.41
N LEU A 255 -13.07 -8.92 -5.33
CA LEU A 255 -12.41 -9.48 -4.17
C LEU A 255 -11.65 -10.72 -4.65
N PHE A 256 -10.32 -10.66 -4.64
CA PHE A 256 -9.47 -11.81 -4.88
C PHE A 256 -9.52 -12.72 -3.65
N PHE A 257 -10.65 -13.40 -3.47
CA PHE A 257 -10.64 -14.63 -2.68
C PHE A 257 -10.10 -15.72 -3.57
N THR A 258 -8.89 -16.18 -3.27
CA THR A 258 -8.35 -17.40 -3.84
C THR A 258 -9.36 -18.53 -3.63
N GLN A 259 -9.50 -19.41 -4.62
CA GLN A 259 -10.52 -20.48 -4.63
C GLN A 259 -10.44 -21.39 -3.39
N THR A 260 -9.29 -21.41 -2.72
CA THR A 260 -9.04 -22.08 -1.44
C THR A 260 -9.77 -21.45 -0.24
N PHE A 261 -9.99 -20.14 -0.21
CA PHE A 261 -10.71 -19.45 0.87
C PHE A 261 -12.22 -19.71 0.81
N LEU A 262 -12.81 -19.66 -0.39
CA LEU A 262 -14.25 -19.90 -0.59
C LEU A 262 -14.63 -21.35 -0.22
N GLU A 263 -13.77 -22.32 -0.55
CA GLU A 263 -14.06 -23.73 -0.31
C GLU A 263 -13.87 -24.19 1.14
N LYS A 264 -12.95 -23.59 1.91
CA LYS A 264 -12.69 -23.98 3.29
C LYS A 264 -13.54 -23.23 4.32
N VAL A 265 -13.89 -21.97 4.06
CA VAL A 265 -14.56 -21.11 5.04
C VAL A 265 -16.07 -21.07 4.87
N LEU A 266 -16.59 -21.04 3.63
CA LEU A 266 -18.03 -20.86 3.39
C LEU A 266 -18.81 -22.19 3.24
N LYS A 267 -18.19 -23.28 2.75
CA LYS A 267 -18.86 -24.59 2.63
C LYS A 267 -19.36 -25.19 3.96
N PRO A 268 -18.68 -25.03 5.12
CA PRO A 268 -19.17 -25.56 6.40
C PRO A 268 -20.30 -24.73 7.03
N LEU A 269 -20.64 -23.56 6.48
CA LEU A 269 -21.72 -22.69 6.98
C LEU A 269 -23.06 -22.94 6.28
N PHE A 270 -23.10 -23.77 5.24
CA PHE A 270 -24.29 -24.06 4.43
C PHE A 270 -24.59 -25.58 4.26
N LEU A 271 -23.96 -26.42 5.08
CA LEU A 271 -24.24 -27.86 5.22
C LEU A 271 -24.40 -28.18 6.71
#